data_AF-A0A918FKQ9-F1
#
_entry.id   AF-A0A918FKQ9-F1
#
_cell.length_a   1.000
_cell.length_b   1.000
_cell.length_c   1.000
_cell.angle_alpha   90.00
_cell.angle_beta   90.00
_cell.angle_gamma   90.00
#
_symmetry.space_group_name_H-M   'P 1'
#
loop_
_entity.id
_entity.type
_entity.pdbx_description
1 polymer ?
#
loop_
_entity_poly.entity_id
_entity_poly.type
_entity_poly.pdbx_seq_one_letter_code
_entity_poly.pdbx_strand_id
1 'polypeptide(L)'
;MTASRTPRARAARPRRAKAWRPAKRLGRSVMPFIGGESTGSYTRRLADLNGGIPDEEFWLMFGTPLRQGRCPSDPRYGDGYLNPAALERLAVMAGRQVTELQRALPNLRGPRLLPVDGPPVWDWPWETEGCFLVRVCELCARIKGTSLEAYLACDATWQVCARHGRWLDNRREPGTAALPLTALPEVVTAHRLRLQLERRLGAGGRAMFADAYAIVSCWWNVPALNAPVWQARRRALGHAGRDELRVAPLVFYPEAVHLARALAARERRRLRHTLTPDQDHAWLERVALLLHEWGIPAEGLDVVGIWASQHPLLSRPRRTRQTGTTAERPARGRHRRLPLTAPHTEQTLEATLGERSCLPWKLGQMITTELLPAPGSWTLRGRA
;
A
#
# COMPACT_ATOMS: atom_id res chain seq x y z
N MET A 1 33.29 55.72 23.85
CA MET A 1 33.25 54.47 23.05
C MET A 1 33.28 53.29 24.01
N THR A 2 32.12 52.71 24.29
CA THR A 2 31.90 51.61 25.25
C THR A 2 32.01 50.26 24.54
N ALA A 3 32.98 49.44 24.95
CA ALA A 3 33.16 48.10 24.43
C ALA A 3 32.09 47.15 24.98
N SER A 4 31.22 46.64 24.10
CA SER A 4 30.19 45.66 24.43
C SER A 4 30.81 44.27 24.57
N ARG A 5 30.70 43.66 25.75
CA ARG A 5 31.10 42.26 26.03
C ARG A 5 30.00 41.32 25.50
N THR A 6 30.36 40.51 24.52
CA THR A 6 29.53 39.39 24.02
C THR A 6 29.42 38.29 25.09
N PRO A 7 28.22 37.75 25.38
CA PRO A 7 28.07 36.68 26.34
C PRO A 7 28.58 35.35 25.76
N ARG A 8 29.50 34.70 26.48
CA ARG A 8 29.97 33.33 26.19
C ARG A 8 28.80 32.36 26.24
N ALA A 9 28.45 31.78 25.10
CA ALA A 9 27.54 30.66 25.01
C ALA A 9 28.10 29.48 25.84
N ARG A 10 27.38 29.09 26.90
CA ARG A 10 27.65 27.87 27.66
C ARG A 10 27.36 26.68 26.74
N ALA A 11 28.41 26.05 26.23
CA ALA A 11 28.31 24.76 25.55
C ALA A 11 27.67 23.74 26.52
N ALA A 12 26.46 23.29 26.20
CA ALA A 12 25.78 22.25 26.93
C ALA A 12 26.62 20.96 26.82
N ARG A 13 27.06 20.43 27.97
CA ARG A 13 27.76 19.14 28.05
C ARG A 13 26.91 18.06 27.36
N PRO A 14 27.49 17.18 26.52
CA PRO A 14 26.77 16.05 25.98
C PRO A 14 26.26 15.18 27.13
N ARG A 15 24.94 15.02 27.22
CA ARG A 15 24.31 14.09 28.17
C ARG A 15 24.88 12.70 27.91
N ARG A 16 25.58 12.13 28.90
CA ARG A 16 26.02 10.73 28.89
C ARG A 16 24.82 9.86 28.49
N ALA A 17 24.92 9.15 27.37
CA ALA A 17 23.88 8.23 26.93
C ALA A 17 23.65 7.20 28.03
N LYS A 18 22.42 7.12 28.55
CA LYS A 18 22.04 6.13 29.57
C LYS A 18 22.22 4.75 28.94
N ALA A 19 23.14 3.95 29.49
CA ALA A 19 23.39 2.60 28.99
C ALA A 19 22.11 1.76 29.13
N TRP A 20 21.64 1.21 28.02
CA TRP A 20 20.46 0.34 28.00
C TRP A 20 20.80 -1.02 28.60
N ARG A 21 19.91 -1.52 29.48
CA ARG A 21 20.02 -2.90 29.97
C ARG A 21 19.78 -3.89 28.82
N PRO A 22 20.42 -5.07 28.80
CA PRO A 22 20.13 -6.11 27.83
C PRO A 22 18.63 -6.42 27.79
N ALA A 23 18.06 -6.52 26.57
CA ALA A 23 16.66 -6.91 26.42
C ALA A 23 16.47 -8.34 26.92
N LYS A 24 15.31 -8.61 27.54
CA LYS A 24 14.94 -9.94 28.02
C LYS A 24 13.67 -10.38 27.31
N ARG A 25 13.59 -11.67 27.03
CA ARG A 25 12.38 -12.29 26.50
C ARG A 25 11.24 -12.14 27.50
N LEU A 26 10.05 -11.81 27.01
CA LEU A 26 8.86 -11.74 27.82
C LEU A 26 8.35 -13.14 28.18
N GLY A 27 7.67 -13.25 29.34
CA GLY A 27 7.15 -14.51 29.87
C GLY A 27 6.22 -15.22 28.89
N ARG A 28 5.38 -14.47 28.16
CA ARG A 28 4.52 -14.97 27.08
C ARG A 28 4.87 -14.27 25.77
N SER A 29 5.76 -14.89 25.00
CA SER A 29 6.34 -14.30 23.78
C SER A 29 5.86 -14.97 22.49
N VAL A 30 5.26 -16.16 22.58
CA VAL A 30 4.78 -16.88 21.40
C VAL A 30 3.37 -16.44 21.03
N MET A 31 3.27 -15.39 20.22
CA MET A 31 2.02 -14.92 19.63
C MET A 31 1.94 -15.29 18.15
N PRO A 32 0.78 -15.73 17.62
CA PRO A 32 0.62 -15.95 16.19
C PRO A 32 0.65 -14.62 15.43
N PHE A 33 1.41 -14.59 14.33
CA PHE A 33 1.39 -13.47 13.41
C PHE A 33 0.06 -13.37 12.67
N ILE A 34 -0.41 -12.14 12.51
CA ILE A 34 -1.37 -11.76 11.49
C ILE A 34 -0.55 -11.17 10.34
N GLY A 35 -0.63 -11.77 9.15
CA GLY A 35 0.15 -11.32 8.01
C GLY A 35 -0.23 -9.90 7.60
N GLY A 36 0.74 -8.98 7.60
CA GLY A 36 0.51 -7.58 7.27
C GLY A 36 0.08 -6.70 8.44
N GLU A 37 0.13 -7.21 9.68
CA GLU A 37 -0.19 -6.45 10.89
C GLU A 37 0.71 -5.22 11.07
N SER A 38 0.14 -4.14 11.60
CA SER A 38 0.86 -2.93 11.96
C SER A 38 1.73 -3.15 13.20
N THR A 39 2.80 -2.38 13.36
CA THR A 39 3.73 -2.56 14.48
C THR A 39 3.03 -2.34 15.82
N GLY A 40 2.23 -1.28 15.93
CA GLY A 40 1.44 -0.86 17.07
C GLY A 40 0.38 -1.88 17.47
N SER A 41 -0.33 -2.45 16.48
CA SER A 41 -1.26 -3.55 16.72
C SER A 41 -0.54 -4.77 17.32
N TYR A 42 0.61 -5.14 16.72
CA TYR A 42 1.41 -6.25 17.20
C TYR A 42 1.94 -6.02 18.62
N THR A 43 2.49 -4.84 18.91
CA THR A 43 3.02 -4.50 20.24
C THR A 43 1.92 -4.45 21.28
N ARG A 44 0.74 -3.89 20.96
CA ARG A 44 -0.40 -3.85 21.87
C ARG A 44 -0.83 -5.25 22.26
N ARG A 45 -1.01 -6.14 21.27
CA ARG A 45 -1.36 -7.54 21.54
C ARG A 45 -0.28 -8.29 22.33
N LEU A 46 0.99 -7.99 22.08
CA LEU A 46 2.09 -8.58 22.84
C LEU A 46 2.09 -8.09 24.30
N ALA A 47 1.78 -6.82 24.54
CA ALA A 47 1.62 -6.24 25.87
C ALA A 47 0.42 -6.85 26.61
N ASP A 48 -0.73 -6.98 25.94
CA ASP A 48 -1.94 -7.63 26.47
C ASP A 48 -1.66 -9.08 26.85
N LEU A 49 -0.95 -9.83 25.99
CA LEU A 49 -0.56 -11.21 26.25
C LEU A 49 0.29 -11.36 27.52
N ASN A 50 1.03 -10.32 27.90
CA ASN A 50 1.91 -10.28 29.07
C ASN A 50 1.29 -9.56 30.28
N GLY A 51 -0.04 -9.61 30.41
CA GLY A 51 -0.75 -9.10 31.59
C GLY A 51 -1.28 -7.68 31.44
N GLY A 52 -1.47 -7.20 30.21
CA GLY A 52 -2.04 -5.86 29.96
C GLY A 52 -1.07 -4.74 30.31
N ILE A 53 0.21 -4.89 29.97
CA ILE A 53 1.22 -3.85 30.20
C ILE A 53 0.75 -2.57 29.47
N PRO A 54 0.66 -1.41 30.13
CA PRO A 54 0.28 -0.16 29.47
C PRO A 54 1.22 0.17 28.32
N ASP A 55 0.69 0.68 27.20
CA ASP A 55 1.50 0.98 26.00
C ASP A 55 2.67 1.93 26.32
N GLU A 56 2.44 2.95 27.14
CA GLU A 56 3.49 3.90 27.54
C GLU A 56 4.67 3.22 28.25
N GLU A 57 4.39 2.19 29.06
CA GLU A 57 5.43 1.39 29.71
C GLU A 57 6.07 0.42 28.72
N PHE A 58 5.25 -0.27 27.92
CA PHE A 58 5.70 -1.31 27.01
C PHE A 58 6.67 -0.77 25.95
N TRP A 59 6.37 0.37 25.35
CA TRP A 59 7.21 1.01 24.34
C TRP A 59 8.56 1.47 24.91
N LEU A 60 8.61 1.85 26.20
CA LEU A 60 9.86 2.20 26.89
C LEU A 60 10.77 1.00 27.15
N MET A 61 10.27 -0.24 27.07
CA MET A 61 11.09 -1.44 27.27
C MET A 61 12.06 -1.69 26.10
N PHE A 62 11.69 -1.26 24.88
CA PHE A 62 12.47 -1.47 23.67
C PHE A 62 12.95 -0.20 22.98
N GLY A 63 12.68 1.00 23.51
CA GLY A 63 13.33 2.22 23.05
C GLY A 63 12.85 3.49 23.75
N THR A 64 13.53 4.61 23.50
CA THR A 64 13.07 5.94 23.94
C THR A 64 12.32 6.66 22.83
N PRO A 65 11.30 7.49 23.15
CA PRO A 65 10.64 8.31 22.14
C PRO A 65 11.64 9.25 21.48
N LEU A 66 11.61 9.32 20.16
CA LEU A 66 12.42 10.24 19.36
C LEU A 66 12.01 11.70 19.61
N ARG A 67 10.72 11.94 19.83
CA ARG A 67 10.12 13.26 20.09
C ARG A 67 9.68 13.35 21.56
N GLN A 68 10.11 14.39 22.27
CA GLN A 68 9.70 14.60 23.67
C GLN A 68 8.18 14.79 23.81
N GLY A 69 7.61 14.26 24.89
CA GLY A 69 6.18 14.37 25.19
C GLY A 69 5.27 13.51 24.30
N ARG A 70 5.83 12.61 23.49
CA ARG A 70 5.03 11.65 22.72
C ARG A 70 4.80 10.37 23.50
N CYS A 71 3.53 9.98 23.56
CA CYS A 71 3.10 8.68 24.01
C CYS A 71 2.58 7.88 22.80
N PRO A 72 2.75 6.56 22.78
CA PRO A 72 2.04 5.70 21.85
C PRO A 72 0.54 5.96 22.00
N SER A 73 -0.14 6.21 20.88
CA SER A 73 -1.60 6.35 20.88
C SER A 73 -2.26 5.02 20.53
N ASP A 74 -3.59 5.01 20.49
CA ASP A 74 -4.35 3.84 20.10
C ASP A 74 -3.95 3.38 18.67
N PRO A 75 -3.61 2.08 18.45
CA PRO A 75 -3.26 1.53 17.14
C PRO A 75 -4.34 1.68 16.05
N ARG A 76 -5.55 2.07 16.44
CA ARG A 76 -6.59 2.54 15.52
C ARG A 76 -6.17 3.78 14.75
N TYR A 77 -5.45 4.70 15.40
CA TYR A 77 -5.23 6.04 14.89
C TYR A 77 -3.84 6.30 14.35
N GLY A 78 -2.83 5.56 14.83
CA GLY A 78 -1.45 5.69 14.37
C GLY A 78 -0.68 4.37 14.48
N ASP A 79 0.57 4.40 14.05
CA ASP A 79 1.48 3.27 14.15
C ASP A 79 2.84 3.71 14.67
N GLY A 80 3.59 2.76 15.22
CA GLY A 80 4.92 3.00 15.74
C GLY A 80 6.02 2.53 14.78
N TYR A 81 7.04 3.38 14.65
CA TYR A 81 8.21 3.17 13.81
C TYR A 81 9.43 3.00 14.71
N LEU A 82 10.32 2.08 14.32
CA LEU A 82 11.49 1.70 15.11
C LEU A 82 12.76 1.99 14.33
N ASN A 83 13.84 2.34 15.02
CA ASN A 83 15.17 2.19 14.44
C ASN A 83 15.66 0.73 14.56
N PRO A 84 16.77 0.34 13.90
CA PRO A 84 17.28 -1.03 13.95
C PRO A 84 17.53 -1.55 15.38
N ALA A 85 18.09 -0.73 16.27
CA ALA A 85 18.37 -1.12 17.65
C ALA A 85 17.10 -1.40 18.46
N ALA A 86 16.03 -0.63 18.28
CA ALA A 86 14.74 -0.88 18.92
C ALA A 86 14.07 -2.16 18.37
N LEU A 87 14.20 -2.41 17.06
CA LEU A 87 13.71 -3.64 16.42
C LEU A 87 14.40 -4.90 16.98
N GLU A 88 15.72 -4.88 17.15
CA GLU A 88 16.46 -6.00 17.77
C GLU A 88 15.96 -6.30 19.18
N ARG A 89 15.71 -5.25 19.98
CA ARG A 89 15.17 -5.42 21.32
C ARG A 89 13.75 -5.99 21.31
N LEU A 90 12.89 -5.49 20.44
CA LEU A 90 11.54 -6.02 20.26
C LEU A 90 11.59 -7.50 19.83
N ALA A 91 12.52 -7.89 18.96
CA ALA A 91 12.72 -9.26 18.53
C ALA A 91 13.07 -10.18 19.72
N VAL A 92 14.01 -9.76 20.57
CA VAL A 92 14.36 -10.50 21.81
C VAL A 92 13.15 -10.61 22.75
N MET A 93 12.44 -9.51 22.99
CA MET A 93 11.24 -9.48 23.84
C MET A 93 10.15 -10.43 23.34
N ALA A 94 9.91 -10.41 22.03
CA ALA A 94 8.96 -11.27 21.34
C ALA A 94 9.44 -12.72 21.17
N GLY A 95 10.69 -13.05 21.53
CA GLY A 95 11.27 -14.37 21.28
C GLY A 95 11.25 -14.75 19.79
N ARG A 96 11.48 -13.77 18.91
CA ARG A 96 11.49 -13.91 17.45
C ARG A 96 12.82 -13.43 16.89
N GLN A 97 13.13 -13.86 15.67
CA GLN A 97 14.21 -13.24 14.91
C GLN A 97 13.73 -11.93 14.28
N VAL A 98 14.65 -10.99 14.10
CA VAL A 98 14.39 -9.74 13.37
C VAL A 98 13.77 -10.02 12.00
N THR A 99 14.32 -10.99 11.26
CA THR A 99 13.84 -11.38 9.93
C THR A 99 12.40 -11.92 9.92
N GLU A 100 11.96 -12.58 11.01
CA GLU A 100 10.58 -13.04 11.16
C GLU A 100 9.63 -11.86 11.37
N LEU A 101 10.01 -10.91 12.23
CA LEU A 101 9.23 -9.68 12.46
C LEU A 101 9.13 -8.85 11.18
N GLN A 102 10.23 -8.62 10.46
CA GLN A 102 10.23 -7.85 9.22
C GLN A 102 9.42 -8.52 8.09
N ARG A 103 9.33 -9.85 8.10
CA ARG A 103 8.48 -10.59 7.16
C ARG A 103 7.01 -10.41 7.49
N ALA A 104 6.64 -10.46 8.77
CA ALA A 104 5.26 -10.40 9.22
C ALA A 104 4.69 -8.97 9.27
N LEU A 105 5.51 -7.99 9.65
CA LEU A 105 5.12 -6.62 9.98
C LEU A 105 5.71 -5.65 8.93
N PRO A 106 4.89 -5.11 8.02
CA PRO A 106 5.37 -4.28 6.91
C PRO A 106 6.19 -3.06 7.34
N ASN A 107 5.82 -2.42 8.46
CA ASN A 107 6.46 -1.20 8.95
C ASN A 107 7.80 -1.43 9.66
N LEU A 108 8.25 -2.68 9.79
CA LEU A 108 9.58 -3.02 10.30
C LEU A 108 10.59 -3.35 9.20
N ARG A 109 10.18 -3.31 7.92
CA ARG A 109 11.09 -3.54 6.79
C ARG A 109 12.09 -2.40 6.67
N GLY A 110 13.29 -2.71 6.16
CA GLY A 110 14.42 -1.77 6.07
C GLY A 110 14.06 -0.34 5.62
N PRO A 111 13.37 -0.15 4.47
CA PRO A 111 12.99 1.19 3.99
C PRO A 111 12.04 1.99 4.91
N ARG A 112 11.39 1.33 5.87
CA ARG A 112 10.43 1.93 6.80
C ARG A 112 10.97 2.04 8.24
N LEU A 113 12.21 1.61 8.48
CA LEU A 113 12.85 1.87 9.76
C LEU A 113 13.22 3.35 9.87
N LEU A 114 13.22 3.85 11.11
CA LEU A 114 13.70 5.20 11.38
C LEU A 114 15.17 5.30 10.94
N PRO A 115 15.54 6.31 10.12
CA PRO A 115 16.90 6.49 9.62
C PRO A 115 17.80 7.13 10.69
N VAL A 116 17.78 6.57 11.91
CA VAL A 116 18.49 7.08 13.08
C VAL A 116 19.34 5.95 13.67
N ASP A 117 20.66 6.11 13.54
CA ASP A 117 21.62 5.21 14.16
C ASP A 117 21.75 5.46 15.67
N GLY A 118 22.28 4.47 16.38
CA GLY A 118 22.65 4.58 17.78
C GLY A 118 21.66 3.88 18.73
N PRO A 119 21.29 4.51 19.87
CA PRO A 119 20.49 3.84 20.89
C PRO A 119 19.10 3.45 20.36
N PRO A 120 18.42 2.49 20.99
CA PRO A 120 17.08 2.09 20.59
C PRO A 120 16.10 3.25 20.76
N VAL A 121 15.48 3.66 19.65
CA VAL A 121 14.49 4.74 19.62
C VAL A 121 13.27 4.33 18.80
N TRP A 122 12.14 4.97 19.11
CA TRP A 122 10.90 4.82 18.37
C TRP A 122 10.23 6.17 18.13
N ASP A 123 9.37 6.23 17.13
CA ASP A 123 8.51 7.38 16.85
C ASP A 123 7.07 6.89 16.63
N TRP A 124 6.10 7.75 16.93
CA TRP A 124 4.68 7.49 16.75
C TRP A 124 4.03 8.71 16.09
N PRO A 125 4.14 8.82 14.76
CA PRO A 125 3.50 9.90 14.03
C PRO A 125 1.98 9.71 14.02
N TRP A 126 1.25 10.83 14.00
CA TRP A 126 -0.21 10.80 13.82
C TRP A 126 -0.60 10.35 12.41
N GLU A 127 0.23 10.65 11.42
CA GLU A 127 0.09 10.19 10.05
C GLU A 127 1.08 9.05 9.81
N THR A 128 0.56 7.86 9.50
CA THR A 128 1.40 6.74 9.08
C THR A 128 1.88 6.96 7.66
N GLU A 129 3.03 7.59 7.50
CA GLU A 129 3.65 7.76 6.19
C GLU A 129 3.78 6.41 5.48
N GLY A 130 3.34 6.38 4.22
CA GLY A 130 3.44 5.22 3.34
C GLY A 130 2.45 4.08 3.61
N CYS A 131 1.53 4.15 4.57
CA CYS A 131 0.46 3.15 4.71
C CYS A 131 -0.81 3.66 5.39
N PHE A 132 -1.87 2.90 5.19
CA PHE A 132 -3.13 3.05 5.91
C PHE A 132 -3.32 1.92 6.91
N LEU A 133 -3.98 2.23 8.02
CA LEU A 133 -4.38 1.25 9.01
C LEU A 133 -5.79 0.77 8.69
N VAL A 134 -5.89 -0.51 8.34
CA VAL A 134 -7.13 -1.19 7.97
C VAL A 134 -7.41 -2.28 9.00
N ARG A 135 -8.63 -2.36 9.52
CA ARG A 135 -8.96 -3.37 10.53
C ARG A 135 -8.76 -4.79 9.99
N VAL A 136 -8.22 -5.68 10.80
CA VAL A 136 -8.11 -7.11 10.46
C VAL A 136 -9.51 -7.72 10.33
N CYS A 137 -9.70 -8.63 9.38
CA CYS A 137 -10.94 -9.39 9.25
C CYS A 137 -11.31 -10.08 10.57
N GLU A 138 -12.53 -9.86 11.08
CA GLU A 138 -12.95 -10.36 12.39
C GLU A 138 -12.88 -11.89 12.50
N LEU A 139 -13.12 -12.60 11.39
CA LEU A 139 -13.03 -14.06 11.34
C LEU A 139 -11.58 -14.55 11.37
N CYS A 140 -10.65 -13.83 10.71
CA CYS A 140 -9.23 -14.13 10.81
C CYS A 140 -8.72 -13.90 12.24
N ALA A 141 -9.10 -12.79 12.86
CA ALA A 141 -8.72 -12.45 14.23
C ALA A 141 -9.21 -13.53 15.21
N ARG A 142 -10.49 -13.92 15.12
CA ARG A 142 -11.07 -14.97 15.96
C ARG A 142 -10.36 -16.32 15.82
N ILE A 143 -10.08 -16.76 14.59
CA ILE A 143 -9.35 -18.03 14.33
C ILE A 143 -7.93 -17.98 14.93
N LYS A 144 -7.32 -16.81 15.02
CA LYS A 144 -5.99 -16.61 15.59
C LYS A 144 -6.01 -16.33 17.10
N GLY A 145 -7.19 -16.32 17.74
CA GLY A 145 -7.33 -16.02 19.16
C GLY A 145 -6.91 -14.58 19.51
N THR A 146 -7.13 -13.63 18.61
CA THR A 146 -6.71 -12.24 18.78
C THR A 146 -7.91 -11.32 19.02
N SER A 147 -7.66 -10.14 19.58
CA SER A 147 -8.68 -9.10 19.73
C SER A 147 -9.22 -8.63 18.37
N LEU A 148 -10.44 -8.12 18.36
CA LEU A 148 -11.10 -7.52 17.18
C LEU A 148 -10.52 -6.14 16.80
N GLU A 149 -9.62 -5.61 17.61
CA GLU A 149 -8.96 -4.31 17.44
C GLU A 149 -7.52 -4.47 16.91
N ALA A 150 -7.28 -5.48 16.07
CA ALA A 150 -6.02 -5.63 15.36
C ALA A 150 -6.07 -4.88 14.02
N TYR A 151 -4.94 -4.29 13.63
CA TYR A 151 -4.83 -3.42 12.44
C TYR A 151 -3.74 -3.90 11.49
N LEU A 152 -4.01 -3.82 10.20
CA LEU A 152 -3.11 -4.11 9.09
C LEU A 152 -2.48 -2.81 8.60
N ALA A 153 -1.18 -2.82 8.31
CA ALA A 153 -0.51 -1.79 7.52
C ALA A 153 -0.71 -2.11 6.03
N CYS A 154 -1.60 -1.38 5.37
CA CYS A 154 -1.97 -1.58 3.97
C CYS A 154 -1.47 -0.44 3.09
N ASP A 155 -1.21 -0.72 1.80
CA ASP A 155 -0.84 0.31 0.83
C ASP A 155 -2.05 1.09 0.30
N ALA A 156 -3.26 0.61 0.52
CA ALA A 156 -4.51 1.29 0.21
C ALA A 156 -5.35 1.48 1.48
N THR A 157 -6.34 2.38 1.43
CA THR A 157 -7.34 2.60 2.48
C THR A 157 -8.25 1.39 2.72
N TRP A 158 -8.00 0.27 2.04
CA TRP A 158 -8.80 -0.93 2.07
C TRP A 158 -7.95 -2.18 1.84
N GLN A 159 -8.54 -3.33 2.17
CA GLN A 159 -7.98 -4.66 1.91
C GLN A 159 -9.11 -5.66 1.66
N VAL A 160 -8.83 -6.72 0.92
CA VAL A 160 -9.79 -7.83 0.74
C VAL A 160 -9.31 -9.06 1.51
N CYS A 161 -10.17 -9.57 2.41
CA CYS A 161 -9.96 -10.88 2.98
C CYS A 161 -10.53 -11.95 2.03
N ALA A 162 -9.71 -12.46 1.11
CA ALA A 162 -10.16 -13.49 0.15
C ALA A 162 -10.47 -14.87 0.76
N ARG A 163 -10.04 -15.11 2.02
CA ARG A 163 -10.40 -16.32 2.77
C ARG A 163 -11.86 -16.29 3.22
N HIS A 164 -12.33 -15.11 3.67
CA HIS A 164 -13.65 -14.96 4.29
C HIS A 164 -14.62 -14.12 3.44
N GLY A 165 -14.19 -13.63 2.28
CA GLY A 165 -15.01 -12.81 1.40
C GLY A 165 -15.43 -11.51 2.09
N ARG A 166 -14.47 -10.74 2.62
CA ARG A 166 -14.74 -9.47 3.30
C ARG A 166 -13.96 -8.33 2.67
N TRP A 167 -14.61 -7.19 2.50
CA TRP A 167 -13.95 -5.92 2.26
C TRP A 167 -13.66 -5.25 3.59
N LEU A 168 -12.40 -4.91 3.81
CA LEU A 168 -11.89 -4.23 4.98
C LEU A 168 -11.52 -2.82 4.54
N ASP A 169 -11.88 -1.80 5.31
CA ASP A 169 -11.51 -0.42 5.02
C ASP A 169 -10.86 0.24 6.25
N ASN A 170 -10.40 1.47 6.07
CA ASN A 170 -9.73 2.28 7.08
C ASN A 170 -10.71 2.99 8.00
N ARG A 171 -12.02 2.65 7.98
CA ARG A 171 -12.99 3.21 8.92
C ARG A 171 -12.78 2.63 10.31
N ARG A 172 -12.88 3.52 11.30
CA ARG A 172 -12.44 3.26 12.68
C ARG A 172 -13.59 3.34 13.66
N GLU A 173 -14.72 3.91 13.24
CA GLU A 173 -15.89 4.15 14.07
C GLU A 173 -16.60 2.83 14.42
N PRO A 174 -17.14 2.70 15.65
CA PRO A 174 -18.04 1.60 15.99
C PRO A 174 -19.17 1.48 14.96
N GLY A 175 -19.53 0.24 14.60
CA GLY A 175 -20.57 -0.03 13.60
C GLY A 175 -20.09 0.00 12.14
N THR A 176 -18.83 0.39 11.86
CA THR A 176 -18.24 0.30 10.51
C THR A 176 -17.61 -1.07 10.25
N ALA A 177 -18.42 -2.13 10.40
CA ALA A 177 -17.94 -3.49 10.19
C ALA A 177 -17.49 -3.74 8.74
N ALA A 178 -16.64 -4.75 8.58
CA ALA A 178 -16.20 -5.25 7.29
C ALA A 178 -17.38 -5.66 6.41
N LEU A 179 -17.40 -5.20 5.16
CA LEU A 179 -18.51 -5.48 4.25
C LEU A 179 -18.42 -6.92 3.74
N PRO A 180 -19.49 -7.74 3.87
CA PRO A 180 -19.52 -9.05 3.26
C PRO A 180 -19.55 -8.94 1.74
N LEU A 181 -18.76 -9.77 1.06
CA LEU A 181 -18.68 -9.85 -0.40
C LEU A 181 -19.50 -11.01 -0.97
N THR A 182 -20.48 -11.52 -0.22
CA THR A 182 -21.36 -12.62 -0.66
C THR A 182 -22.15 -12.24 -1.90
N ALA A 183 -22.62 -11.00 -1.98
CA ALA A 183 -23.33 -10.46 -3.13
C ALA A 183 -22.40 -10.01 -4.27
N LEU A 184 -21.08 -10.00 -4.05
CA LEU A 184 -20.05 -9.51 -4.98
C LEU A 184 -18.84 -10.47 -5.06
N PRO A 185 -19.04 -11.76 -5.40
CA PRO A 185 -17.98 -12.76 -5.44
C PRO A 185 -16.88 -12.43 -6.47
N GLU A 186 -17.18 -11.61 -7.48
CA GLU A 186 -16.22 -11.13 -8.47
C GLU A 186 -15.10 -10.30 -7.83
N VAL A 187 -15.35 -9.59 -6.72
CA VAL A 187 -14.34 -8.80 -6.00
C VAL A 187 -13.29 -9.72 -5.38
N VAL A 188 -13.71 -10.87 -4.83
CA VAL A 188 -12.79 -11.88 -4.28
C VAL A 188 -11.96 -12.52 -5.40
N THR A 189 -12.59 -12.78 -6.55
CA THR A 189 -11.92 -13.33 -7.74
C THR A 189 -10.88 -12.35 -8.27
N ALA A 190 -11.25 -11.07 -8.42
CA ALA A 190 -10.36 -9.99 -8.79
C ALA A 190 -9.18 -9.87 -7.81
N HIS A 191 -9.43 -10.00 -6.50
CA HIS A 191 -8.36 -9.94 -5.52
C HIS A 191 -7.34 -11.07 -5.70
N ARG A 192 -7.81 -12.30 -5.92
CA ARG A 192 -6.94 -13.45 -6.19
C ARG A 192 -6.12 -13.24 -7.47
N LEU A 193 -6.72 -12.64 -8.50
CA LEU A 193 -6.05 -12.28 -9.75
C LEU A 193 -4.98 -11.20 -9.54
N ARG A 194 -5.27 -10.13 -8.77
CA ARG A 194 -4.27 -9.12 -8.37
C ARG A 194 -3.10 -9.77 -7.65
N LEU A 195 -3.35 -10.59 -6.62
CA LEU A 195 -2.29 -11.29 -5.89
C LEU A 195 -1.48 -12.23 -6.79
N GLN A 196 -2.10 -12.85 -7.80
CA GLN A 196 -1.38 -13.67 -8.77
C GLN A 196 -0.52 -12.81 -9.70
N LEU A 197 -1.04 -11.67 -10.17
CA LEU A 197 -0.32 -10.71 -11.00
C LEU A 197 0.93 -10.20 -10.28
N GLU A 198 0.77 -9.71 -9.04
CA GLU A 198 1.86 -9.18 -8.22
C GLU A 198 2.89 -10.25 -7.88
N ARG A 199 2.48 -11.47 -7.54
CA ARG A 199 3.43 -12.58 -7.30
C ARG A 199 4.22 -12.95 -8.56
N ARG A 200 3.58 -12.93 -9.73
CA ARG A 200 4.22 -13.33 -11.00
C ARG A 200 5.13 -12.25 -11.57
N LEU A 201 4.71 -10.99 -11.48
CA LEU A 201 5.39 -9.86 -12.12
C LEU A 201 6.21 -9.02 -11.14
N GLY A 202 6.02 -9.18 -9.83
CA GLY A 202 6.75 -8.44 -8.81
C GLY A 202 6.37 -6.96 -8.79
N ALA A 203 7.39 -6.11 -8.69
CA ALA A 203 7.29 -4.66 -8.65
C ALA A 203 6.47 -4.07 -9.82
N GLY A 204 6.77 -4.46 -11.06
CA GLY A 204 6.00 -4.00 -12.21
C GLY A 204 4.54 -4.43 -12.18
N GLY A 205 4.21 -5.59 -11.59
CA GLY A 205 2.82 -5.99 -11.39
C GLY A 205 2.05 -5.07 -10.43
N ARG A 206 2.71 -4.60 -9.37
CA ARG A 206 2.14 -3.62 -8.43
C ARG A 206 1.98 -2.24 -9.06
N ALA A 207 2.94 -1.81 -9.89
CA ALA A 207 2.87 -0.56 -10.63
C ALA A 207 1.68 -0.55 -11.61
N MET A 208 1.56 -1.59 -12.45
CA MET A 208 0.44 -1.71 -13.40
C MET A 208 -0.94 -1.78 -12.71
N PHE A 209 -1.02 -2.36 -11.51
CA PHE A 209 -2.24 -2.30 -10.72
C PHE A 209 -2.52 -0.89 -10.20
N ALA A 210 -1.51 -0.15 -9.74
CA ALA A 210 -1.67 1.24 -9.31
C ALA A 210 -2.13 2.16 -10.46
N ASP A 211 -1.57 2.00 -11.65
CA ASP A 211 -1.96 2.77 -12.84
C ASP A 211 -3.39 2.46 -13.25
N ALA A 212 -3.75 1.18 -13.34
CA ALA A 212 -5.11 0.77 -13.66
C ALA A 212 -6.11 1.28 -12.60
N TYR A 213 -5.75 1.21 -11.31
CA TYR A 213 -6.58 1.76 -10.25
C TYR A 213 -6.77 3.28 -10.39
N ALA A 214 -5.75 4.02 -10.81
CA ALA A 214 -5.84 5.46 -11.07
C ALA A 214 -6.72 5.78 -12.30
N ILE A 215 -6.59 5.02 -13.39
CA ILE A 215 -7.45 5.14 -14.59
C ILE A 215 -8.92 4.92 -14.21
N VAL A 216 -9.21 3.83 -13.50
CA VAL A 216 -10.59 3.51 -13.10
C VAL A 216 -11.12 4.52 -12.07
N SER A 217 -10.26 5.06 -11.19
CA SER A 217 -10.63 6.16 -10.30
C SER A 217 -10.98 7.44 -11.08
N CYS A 218 -10.31 7.70 -12.21
CA CYS A 218 -10.64 8.81 -13.10
C CYS A 218 -12.04 8.62 -13.71
N TRP A 219 -12.33 7.44 -14.26
CA TRP A 219 -13.65 7.11 -14.78
C TRP A 219 -14.74 7.23 -13.70
N TRP A 220 -14.45 6.79 -12.47
CA TRP A 220 -15.36 6.94 -11.33
C TRP A 220 -15.68 8.42 -11.01
N ASN A 221 -14.65 9.26 -10.99
CA ASN A 221 -14.78 10.68 -10.65
C ASN A 221 -15.50 11.49 -11.75
N VAL A 222 -15.63 10.96 -12.97
CA VAL A 222 -16.32 11.62 -14.09
C VAL A 222 -17.65 10.91 -14.36
N PRO A 223 -18.80 11.48 -13.93
CA PRO A 223 -20.08 10.78 -14.02
C PRO A 223 -20.47 10.26 -15.40
N ALA A 224 -20.06 10.97 -16.47
CA ALA A 224 -20.29 10.55 -17.85
C ALA A 224 -19.56 9.24 -18.21
N LEU A 225 -18.46 8.90 -17.52
CA LEU A 225 -17.66 7.70 -17.78
C LEU A 225 -18.03 6.52 -16.86
N ASN A 226 -19.05 6.68 -16.01
CA ASN A 226 -19.41 5.65 -15.05
C ASN A 226 -20.03 4.42 -15.70
N ALA A 227 -19.44 3.25 -15.42
CA ALA A 227 -19.92 1.97 -15.92
C ALA A 227 -21.27 1.59 -15.24
N PRO A 228 -22.30 1.16 -15.99
CA PRO A 228 -23.58 0.68 -15.43
C PRO A 228 -23.41 -0.48 -14.43
N VAL A 229 -22.41 -1.35 -14.64
CA VAL A 229 -22.09 -2.46 -13.74
C VAL A 229 -21.75 -1.97 -12.33
N TRP A 230 -21.17 -0.78 -12.19
CA TRP A 230 -20.84 -0.21 -10.89
C TRP A 230 -22.08 0.14 -10.09
N GLN A 231 -23.11 0.69 -10.74
CA GLN A 231 -24.40 0.97 -10.10
C GLN A 231 -25.10 -0.32 -9.66
N ALA A 232 -25.04 -1.39 -10.47
CA ALA A 232 -25.58 -2.69 -10.09
C ALA A 232 -24.91 -3.24 -8.82
N ARG A 233 -23.57 -3.21 -8.74
CA ARG A 233 -22.84 -3.66 -7.55
C ARG A 233 -23.12 -2.81 -6.32
N ARG A 234 -23.26 -1.49 -6.50
CA ARG A 234 -23.66 -0.58 -5.40
C ARG A 234 -25.03 -0.95 -4.84
N ARG A 235 -26.01 -1.23 -5.69
CA ARG A 235 -27.34 -1.68 -5.25
C ARG A 235 -27.26 -3.01 -4.49
N ALA A 236 -26.41 -3.94 -4.94
CA ALA A 236 -26.19 -5.22 -4.27
C ALA A 236 -25.60 -5.09 -2.85
N LEU A 237 -24.91 -3.98 -2.54
CA LEU A 237 -24.40 -3.66 -1.20
C LEU A 237 -25.47 -3.10 -0.24
N GLY A 238 -26.70 -2.87 -0.71
CA GLY A 238 -27.79 -2.35 0.11
C GLY A 238 -27.45 -1.00 0.75
N HIS A 239 -27.65 -0.88 2.07
CA HIS A 239 -27.37 0.35 2.83
C HIS A 239 -25.91 0.80 2.74
N ALA A 240 -24.96 -0.14 2.70
CA ALA A 240 -23.55 0.19 2.57
C ALA A 240 -23.25 0.88 1.22
N GLY A 241 -24.01 0.55 0.17
CA GLY A 241 -23.85 1.13 -1.17
C GLY A 241 -24.22 2.60 -1.31
N ARG A 242 -24.82 3.20 -0.26
CA ARG A 242 -25.16 4.64 -0.21
C ARG A 242 -23.95 5.53 0.06
N ASP A 243 -22.91 4.98 0.67
CA ASP A 243 -21.68 5.71 0.97
C ASP A 243 -20.72 5.60 -0.22
N GLU A 244 -20.89 6.49 -1.20
CA GLU A 244 -20.24 6.37 -2.50
C GLU A 244 -18.71 6.32 -2.40
N LEU A 245 -18.11 7.18 -1.58
CA LEU A 245 -16.66 7.25 -1.44
C LEU A 245 -16.10 6.00 -0.76
N ARG A 246 -16.80 5.44 0.23
CA ARG A 246 -16.39 4.20 0.90
C ARG A 246 -16.41 3.01 -0.05
N VAL A 247 -17.46 2.88 -0.85
CA VAL A 247 -17.67 1.68 -1.69
C VAL A 247 -17.08 1.80 -3.08
N ALA A 248 -16.72 3.01 -3.54
CA ALA A 248 -16.17 3.22 -4.87
C ALA A 248 -15.00 2.26 -5.19
N PRO A 249 -13.94 2.17 -4.35
CA PRO A 249 -12.84 1.24 -4.61
C PRO A 249 -13.29 -0.21 -4.75
N LEU A 250 -14.26 -0.64 -3.95
CA LEU A 250 -14.81 -2.00 -3.95
C LEU A 250 -15.53 -2.27 -5.27
N VAL A 251 -16.39 -1.33 -5.67
CA VAL A 251 -17.31 -1.46 -6.78
C VAL A 251 -16.59 -1.56 -8.12
N PHE A 252 -15.56 -0.74 -8.34
CA PHE A 252 -14.80 -0.75 -9.58
C PHE A 252 -13.56 -1.66 -9.54
N TYR A 253 -13.29 -2.28 -8.38
CA TYR A 253 -12.12 -3.12 -8.17
C TYR A 253 -11.93 -4.21 -9.25
N PRO A 254 -12.97 -4.92 -9.69
CA PRO A 254 -12.82 -5.93 -10.74
C PRO A 254 -12.27 -5.34 -12.03
N GLU A 255 -12.81 -4.21 -12.51
CA GLU A 255 -12.35 -3.56 -13.74
C GLU A 255 -10.89 -3.10 -13.61
N ALA A 256 -10.50 -2.53 -12.47
CA ALA A 256 -9.11 -2.13 -12.21
C ALA A 256 -8.15 -3.33 -12.31
N VAL A 257 -8.52 -4.50 -11.80
CA VAL A 257 -7.69 -5.72 -11.91
C VAL A 257 -7.63 -6.25 -13.34
N HIS A 258 -8.73 -6.23 -14.08
CA HIS A 258 -8.77 -6.65 -15.48
C HIS A 258 -7.91 -5.74 -16.36
N LEU A 259 -8.04 -4.43 -16.19
CA LEU A 259 -7.21 -3.44 -16.86
C LEU A 259 -5.73 -3.62 -16.50
N ALA A 260 -5.38 -3.80 -15.22
CA ALA A 260 -4.00 -4.03 -14.80
C ALA A 260 -3.32 -5.21 -15.52
N ARG A 261 -4.06 -6.27 -15.81
CA ARG A 261 -3.54 -7.42 -16.59
C ARG A 261 -3.28 -7.03 -18.05
N ALA A 262 -4.16 -6.22 -18.66
CA ALA A 262 -3.97 -5.71 -20.01
C ALA A 262 -2.75 -4.77 -20.10
N LEU A 263 -2.61 -3.82 -19.15
CA LEU A 263 -1.46 -2.92 -19.04
C LEU A 263 -0.16 -3.72 -18.90
N ALA A 264 -0.13 -4.67 -17.95
CA ALA A 264 1.04 -5.49 -17.70
C ALA A 264 1.43 -6.38 -18.89
N ALA A 265 0.46 -6.88 -19.67
CA ALA A 265 0.72 -7.69 -20.86
C ALA A 265 1.38 -6.85 -21.97
N ARG A 266 0.87 -5.63 -22.20
CA ARG A 266 1.47 -4.66 -23.13
C ARG A 266 2.88 -4.28 -22.69
N GLU A 267 3.02 -3.88 -21.43
CA GLU A 267 4.29 -3.40 -20.88
C GLU A 267 5.38 -4.46 -20.93
N ARG A 268 5.02 -5.72 -20.67
CA ARG A 268 5.93 -6.84 -20.82
C ARG A 268 6.42 -7.02 -22.26
N ARG A 269 5.58 -6.81 -23.27
CA ARG A 269 5.98 -6.88 -24.69
C ARG A 269 6.84 -5.68 -25.08
N ARG A 270 6.49 -4.48 -24.58
CA ARG A 270 7.22 -3.22 -24.76
C ARG A 270 8.65 -3.33 -24.25
N LEU A 271 8.83 -3.72 -22.98
CA LEU A 271 10.14 -3.88 -22.34
C LEU A 271 10.98 -5.04 -22.91
N ARG A 272 10.37 -5.92 -23.70
CA ARG A 272 11.08 -6.99 -24.42
C ARG A 272 11.42 -6.60 -25.87
N HIS A 273 11.11 -5.37 -26.29
CA HIS A 273 11.23 -4.93 -27.68
C HIS A 273 10.51 -5.86 -28.67
N THR A 274 9.39 -6.44 -28.24
CA THR A 274 8.56 -7.36 -29.04
C THR A 274 7.22 -6.78 -29.45
N LEU A 275 6.86 -5.60 -28.94
CA LEU A 275 5.62 -4.91 -29.25
C LEU A 275 5.81 -4.09 -30.53
N THR A 276 5.06 -4.43 -31.59
CA THR A 276 5.03 -3.64 -32.84
C THR A 276 3.92 -2.59 -32.79
N PRO A 277 3.94 -1.56 -33.66
CA PRO A 277 2.84 -0.60 -33.77
C PRO A 277 1.47 -1.26 -33.99
N ASP A 278 1.37 -2.21 -34.93
CA ASP A 278 0.11 -2.93 -35.19
C ASP A 278 -0.40 -3.72 -33.98
N GLN A 279 0.53 -4.33 -33.21
CA GLN A 279 0.18 -5.05 -31.99
C GLN A 279 -0.25 -4.11 -30.86
N ASP A 280 0.29 -2.88 -30.85
CA ASP A 280 -0.10 -1.83 -29.91
C ASP A 280 -1.50 -1.31 -30.25
N HIS A 281 -1.77 -1.07 -31.54
CA HIS A 281 -3.11 -0.72 -32.02
C HIS A 281 -4.14 -1.81 -31.69
N ALA A 282 -3.84 -3.06 -32.03
CA ALA A 282 -4.70 -4.20 -31.68
C ALA A 282 -4.85 -4.40 -30.15
N TRP A 283 -3.87 -3.95 -29.35
CA TRP A 283 -4.02 -3.92 -27.90
C TRP A 283 -5.03 -2.86 -27.46
N LEU A 284 -4.95 -1.66 -28.04
CA LEU A 284 -5.89 -0.58 -27.74
C LEU A 284 -7.33 -0.95 -28.14
N GLU A 285 -7.53 -1.58 -29.30
CA GLU A 285 -8.83 -2.12 -29.72
C GLU A 285 -9.39 -3.14 -28.71
N ARG A 286 -8.54 -4.05 -28.20
CA ARG A 286 -8.96 -5.00 -27.15
C ARG A 286 -9.33 -4.30 -25.84
N VAL A 287 -8.65 -3.21 -25.49
CA VAL A 287 -9.03 -2.40 -24.33
C VAL A 287 -10.38 -1.71 -24.59
N ALA A 288 -10.60 -1.15 -25.78
CA ALA A 288 -11.88 -0.56 -26.16
C ALA A 288 -13.04 -1.57 -26.05
N LEU A 289 -12.83 -2.83 -26.46
CA LEU A 289 -13.81 -3.91 -26.26
C LEU A 289 -14.10 -4.17 -24.78
N LEU A 290 -13.08 -4.18 -23.90
CA LEU A 290 -13.29 -4.31 -22.45
C LEU A 290 -14.12 -3.15 -21.88
N LEU A 291 -13.84 -1.91 -22.30
CA LEU A 291 -14.62 -0.74 -21.88
C LEU A 291 -16.08 -0.88 -22.33
N HIS A 292 -16.29 -1.29 -23.59
CA HIS A 292 -17.62 -1.53 -24.13
C HIS A 292 -18.38 -2.61 -23.34
N GLU A 293 -17.73 -3.73 -23.00
CA GLU A 293 -18.32 -4.80 -22.16
C GLU A 293 -18.73 -4.29 -20.76
N TRP A 294 -17.99 -3.33 -20.20
CA TRP A 294 -18.35 -2.70 -18.92
C TRP A 294 -19.41 -1.61 -19.06
N GLY A 295 -19.71 -1.18 -20.29
CA GLY A 295 -20.58 -0.05 -20.58
C GLY A 295 -19.93 1.30 -20.30
N ILE A 296 -18.60 1.39 -20.35
CA ILE A 296 -17.87 2.66 -20.31
C ILE A 296 -17.89 3.27 -21.73
N PRO A 297 -18.23 4.56 -21.88
CA PRO A 297 -18.20 5.24 -23.18
C PRO A 297 -16.82 5.21 -23.84
N ALA A 298 -16.78 5.44 -25.16
CA ALA A 298 -15.54 5.38 -25.95
C ALA A 298 -14.50 6.42 -25.49
N GLU A 299 -14.95 7.57 -24.99
CA GLU A 299 -14.14 8.64 -24.39
C GLU A 299 -13.34 8.14 -23.16
N GLY A 300 -13.78 7.06 -22.51
CA GLY A 300 -13.00 6.40 -21.46
C GLY A 300 -11.64 5.87 -21.95
N LEU A 301 -11.51 5.62 -23.26
CA LEU A 301 -10.26 5.16 -23.88
C LEU A 301 -9.20 6.27 -23.91
N ASP A 302 -9.58 7.55 -23.91
CA ASP A 302 -8.64 8.68 -23.89
C ASP A 302 -7.77 8.65 -22.63
N VAL A 303 -8.36 8.27 -21.50
CA VAL A 303 -7.67 8.08 -20.21
C VAL A 303 -6.60 6.98 -20.31
N VAL A 304 -6.87 5.92 -21.07
CA VAL A 304 -5.89 4.86 -21.37
C VAL A 304 -4.81 5.37 -22.32
N GLY A 305 -5.17 6.22 -23.28
CA GLY A 305 -4.25 6.90 -24.19
C GLY A 305 -3.22 7.76 -23.46
N ILE A 306 -3.65 8.51 -22.43
CA ILE A 306 -2.75 9.30 -21.57
C ILE A 306 -1.73 8.38 -20.89
N TRP A 307 -2.16 7.24 -20.33
CA TRP A 307 -1.22 6.26 -19.77
C TRP A 307 -0.27 5.72 -20.85
N ALA A 308 -0.77 5.36 -22.03
CA ALA A 308 0.05 4.82 -23.12
C ALA A 308 1.12 5.83 -23.60
N SER A 309 0.83 7.13 -23.52
CA SER A 309 1.78 8.21 -23.85
C SER A 309 2.99 8.26 -22.90
N GLN A 310 2.81 7.86 -21.63
CA GLN A 310 3.89 7.73 -20.64
C GLN A 310 4.67 6.42 -20.79
N HIS A 311 4.13 5.45 -21.56
CA HIS A 311 4.76 4.17 -21.87
C HIS A 311 4.98 4.03 -23.38
N PRO A 312 5.78 4.91 -24.02
CA PRO A 312 5.96 4.90 -25.46
C PRO A 312 6.66 3.63 -25.93
N LEU A 313 6.39 3.25 -27.18
CA LEU A 313 7.08 2.14 -27.84
C LEU A 313 8.59 2.38 -27.82
N LEU A 314 9.34 1.32 -27.51
CA LEU A 314 10.79 1.39 -27.51
C LEU A 314 11.30 1.09 -28.92
N SER A 315 12.21 1.94 -29.42
CA SER A 315 12.91 1.67 -30.67
C SER A 315 13.53 0.29 -30.65
N ARG A 316 13.35 -0.46 -31.74
CA ARG A 316 13.98 -1.78 -31.88
C ARG A 316 15.50 -1.56 -31.88
N PRO A 317 16.28 -2.24 -31.02
CA PRO A 317 17.72 -2.06 -31.03
C PRO A 317 18.22 -2.35 -32.44
N ARG A 318 18.87 -1.36 -33.05
CA ARG A 318 19.52 -1.50 -34.36
C ARG A 318 20.49 -2.65 -34.19
N ARG A 319 20.30 -3.75 -34.94
CA ARG A 319 21.14 -4.95 -34.87
C ARG A 319 22.60 -4.54 -35.11
N THR A 320 23.34 -4.24 -34.06
CA THR A 320 24.79 -4.27 -34.10
C THR A 320 25.14 -5.73 -34.30
N ARG A 321 25.90 -5.98 -35.36
CA ARG A 321 26.32 -7.29 -35.83
C ARG A 321 27.34 -7.86 -34.83
N GLN A 322 26.88 -8.25 -33.64
CA GLN A 322 27.70 -8.95 -32.65
C GLN A 322 27.01 -10.25 -32.27
N THR A 323 27.57 -11.31 -32.87
CA THR A 323 27.74 -12.67 -32.35
C THR A 323 26.54 -13.33 -31.70
N GLY A 324 26.02 -14.34 -32.42
CA GLY A 324 25.02 -15.26 -31.95
C GLY A 324 25.42 -15.90 -30.62
N THR A 325 24.68 -15.55 -29.59
CA THR A 325 24.25 -16.52 -28.59
C THR A 325 22.74 -16.41 -28.57
N THR A 326 22.08 -17.40 -29.16
CA THR A 326 20.67 -17.69 -28.87
C THR A 326 20.61 -18.02 -27.37
N ALA A 327 20.50 -16.99 -26.53
CA ALA A 327 20.19 -17.17 -25.13
C ALA A 327 18.81 -17.81 -25.07
N GLU A 328 18.79 -19.12 -24.93
CA GLU A 328 17.62 -19.93 -24.60
C GLU A 328 16.83 -19.19 -23.53
N ARG A 329 15.63 -18.74 -23.89
CA ARG A 329 14.76 -17.98 -22.99
C ARG A 329 14.36 -18.91 -21.85
N PRO A 330 14.80 -18.67 -20.60
CA PRO A 330 14.39 -19.54 -19.51
C PRO A 330 12.89 -19.35 -19.29
N ALA A 331 12.11 -20.42 -19.48
CA ALA A 331 10.68 -20.44 -19.21
C ALA A 331 10.33 -20.26 -17.71
N ARG A 332 11.35 -20.20 -16.83
CA ARG A 332 11.22 -20.14 -15.37
C ARG A 332 12.21 -19.14 -14.75
N GLY A 333 11.88 -18.63 -13.57
CA GLY A 333 12.77 -17.78 -12.75
C GLY A 333 12.59 -16.26 -12.93
N ARG A 334 13.62 -15.50 -12.53
CA ARG A 334 13.67 -14.02 -12.49
C ARG A 334 13.19 -13.31 -13.77
N HIS A 335 13.28 -13.99 -14.91
CA HIS A 335 12.87 -13.50 -16.24
C HIS A 335 11.34 -13.45 -16.46
N ARG A 336 10.53 -13.91 -15.49
CA ARG A 336 9.07 -13.70 -15.47
C ARG A 336 8.67 -12.36 -14.88
N ARG A 337 9.51 -11.76 -14.03
CA ARG A 337 9.22 -10.46 -13.41
C ARG A 337 9.13 -9.37 -14.48
N LEU A 338 8.30 -8.38 -14.22
CA LEU A 338 8.27 -7.15 -15.01
C LEU A 338 9.24 -6.19 -14.33
N PRO A 339 10.36 -5.82 -14.99
CA PRO A 339 11.28 -4.83 -14.46
C PRO A 339 10.53 -3.53 -14.17
N LEU A 340 10.92 -2.84 -13.11
CA LEU A 340 10.43 -1.49 -12.89
C LEU A 340 11.27 -0.55 -13.76
N THR A 341 10.62 0.19 -14.63
CA THR A 341 11.24 1.16 -15.53
C THR A 341 10.49 2.47 -15.45
N ALA A 342 11.15 3.57 -15.83
CA ALA A 342 10.50 4.85 -16.01
C ALA A 342 9.17 4.68 -16.77
N PRO A 343 8.08 5.31 -16.29
CA PRO A 343 8.04 6.38 -15.27
C PRO A 343 8.13 5.92 -13.79
N HIS A 344 8.13 4.62 -13.49
CA HIS A 344 8.16 4.14 -12.10
C HIS A 344 9.59 3.98 -11.57
N THR A 345 9.81 4.29 -10.29
CA THR A 345 11.10 4.19 -9.61
C THR A 345 11.01 3.26 -8.38
N GLU A 346 12.13 2.73 -7.88
CA GLU A 346 12.09 1.83 -6.72
C GLU A 346 11.44 2.50 -5.49
N GLN A 347 11.57 3.83 -5.36
CA GLN A 347 10.93 4.62 -4.32
C GLN A 347 9.40 4.55 -4.39
N THR A 348 8.80 4.45 -5.59
CA THR A 348 7.33 4.35 -5.72
C THR A 348 6.78 3.00 -5.24
N LEU A 349 7.61 1.98 -5.06
CA LEU A 349 7.16 0.67 -4.60
C LEU A 349 6.77 0.62 -3.13
N GLU A 350 7.41 1.44 -2.31
CA GLU A 350 7.11 1.55 -0.87
C GLU A 350 6.01 2.57 -0.58
N ALA A 351 5.64 3.38 -1.58
CA ALA A 351 4.58 4.36 -1.50
C ALA A 351 3.18 3.71 -1.44
N THR A 352 2.18 4.51 -1.07
CA THR A 352 0.78 4.09 -1.09
C THR A 352 0.32 3.74 -2.52
N LEU A 353 -0.80 3.01 -2.64
CA LEU A 353 -1.39 2.63 -3.92
C LEU A 353 -1.62 3.84 -4.82
N GLY A 354 -2.07 4.96 -4.24
CA GLY A 354 -2.24 6.21 -4.95
C GLY A 354 -0.92 6.74 -5.49
N GLU A 355 0.08 6.91 -4.63
CA GLU A 355 1.39 7.48 -4.97
C GLU A 355 2.25 6.61 -5.90
N ARG A 356 1.93 5.31 -5.99
CA ARG A 356 2.66 4.37 -6.85
C ARG A 356 2.37 4.54 -8.35
N SER A 357 1.20 5.08 -8.66
CA SER A 357 0.75 5.30 -10.03
C SER A 357 1.58 6.39 -10.72
N CYS A 358 1.90 6.22 -12.00
CA CYS A 358 2.48 7.28 -12.83
C CYS A 358 1.46 8.35 -13.24
N LEU A 359 0.18 8.11 -12.92
CA LEU A 359 -0.93 8.99 -13.24
C LEU A 359 -1.32 9.86 -12.03
N PRO A 360 -1.76 11.10 -12.28
CA PRO A 360 -2.03 12.04 -11.20
C PRO A 360 -3.40 11.80 -10.56
N TRP A 361 -4.28 11.02 -11.17
CA TRP A 361 -5.66 10.82 -10.70
C TRP A 361 -5.71 10.00 -9.40
N LYS A 362 -6.44 10.53 -8.42
CA LYS A 362 -6.80 9.82 -7.19
C LYS A 362 -8.31 9.80 -7.02
N LEU A 363 -8.81 8.75 -6.37
CA LEU A 363 -10.23 8.65 -6.04
C LEU A 363 -10.68 9.84 -5.18
N GLY A 364 -11.84 10.42 -5.50
CA GLY A 364 -12.45 11.50 -4.72
C GLY A 364 -11.78 12.87 -4.87
N GLN A 365 -10.74 12.98 -5.70
CA GLN A 365 -10.21 14.28 -6.13
C GLN A 365 -11.03 14.80 -7.31
N MET A 366 -11.37 16.09 -7.28
CA MET A 366 -12.00 16.74 -8.42
C MET A 366 -11.05 16.74 -9.62
N ILE A 367 -11.53 16.21 -10.74
CA ILE A 367 -10.87 16.27 -12.04
C ILE A 367 -11.50 17.46 -12.78
N THR A 368 -10.69 18.38 -13.28
CA THR A 368 -11.21 19.49 -14.10
C THR A 368 -11.68 18.96 -15.45
N THR A 369 -12.37 19.80 -16.23
CA THR A 369 -12.84 19.48 -17.58
C THR A 369 -11.73 19.01 -18.54
N GLU A 370 -10.45 19.21 -18.19
CA GLU A 370 -9.28 18.86 -19.02
C GLU A 370 -8.61 17.53 -18.65
N LEU A 371 -9.27 16.64 -17.89
CA LEU A 371 -8.66 15.40 -17.34
C LEU A 371 -7.39 15.67 -16.50
N LEU A 372 -7.19 16.91 -16.06
CA LEU A 372 -6.14 17.30 -15.13
C LEU A 372 -6.72 17.35 -13.71
N PRO A 373 -5.96 16.97 -12.67
CA PRO A 373 -6.37 17.27 -11.31
C PRO A 373 -6.53 18.78 -11.14
N ALA A 374 -7.54 19.22 -10.39
CA ALA A 374 -7.68 20.65 -10.06
C ALA A 374 -6.39 21.19 -9.40
N PRO A 375 -5.97 22.43 -9.72
CA PRO A 375 -4.89 23.09 -8.97
C PRO A 375 -5.28 23.19 -7.49
N GLY A 376 -4.46 22.61 -6.63
CA GLY A 376 -4.77 22.47 -5.21
C GLY A 376 -5.64 21.25 -4.93
N SER A 377 -5.30 20.50 -3.89
CA SER A 377 -5.97 19.27 -3.45
C SER A 377 -7.41 19.54 -2.98
N TRP A 378 -8.34 19.72 -3.91
CA TRP A 378 -9.77 19.70 -3.61
C TRP A 378 -10.20 18.24 -3.42
N THR A 379 -10.02 17.74 -2.20
CA THR A 379 -10.64 16.50 -1.74
C THR A 379 -12.13 16.75 -1.57
N LEU A 380 -12.99 15.97 -2.23
CA LEU A 380 -14.39 15.89 -1.84
C LEU A 380 -14.44 15.59 -0.33
N ARG A 381 -15.03 16.48 0.46
CA ARG A 381 -15.19 16.30 1.90
C ARG A 381 -16.16 15.15 2.16
N GLY A 382 -15.62 13.94 2.22
CA GLY A 382 -16.16 12.81 2.95
C GLY A 382 -14.96 12.13 3.58
N ARG A 383 -14.94 12.00 4.91
CA ARG A 383 -13.87 11.26 5.58
C ARG A 383 -13.86 9.83 5.02
N ALA A 384 -12.78 9.49 4.34
CA ALA A 384 -12.50 8.12 3.89
C ALA A 384 -12.18 7.24 5.09
#